data_AF-A0A928IGG3-F1
#
_entry.id   AF-A0A928IGG3-F1
#
_cell.length_a   1.000
_cell.length_b   1.000
_cell.length_c   1.000
_cell.angle_alpha   90.00
_cell.angle_beta   90.00
_cell.angle_gamma   90.00
#
_symmetry.space_group_name_H-M   'P 1'
#
loop_
_entity.id
_entity.type
_entity.pdbx_description
1 polymer ?
#
loop_
_entity_poly.entity_id
_entity_poly.type
_entity_poly.pdbx_seq_one_letter_code
_entity_poly.pdbx_strand_id
1 'polypeptide(L)'
;MARKKRYITGKVYKINDRLLVKYSKGNRRIVVLNNDKNDMHVRRITSLYDKNGKKKNVIPIEKYPDIPKESGIEKRTFRQTLSGKPIKEKHLKKTKTRLNKWDRKKMYYK
;
A
#
# COMPACT_ATOMS: atom_id res chain seq x y z
N MET A 1 15.28 10.08 27.36
CA MET A 1 14.45 9.02 26.75
C MET A 1 14.51 9.11 25.23
N ALA A 2 15.15 8.16 24.54
CA ALA A 2 15.20 8.15 23.08
C ALA A 2 13.79 7.94 22.50
N ARG A 3 13.33 8.84 21.62
CA ARG A 3 12.03 8.74 20.93
C ARG A 3 12.00 7.41 20.16
N LYS A 4 11.17 6.43 20.57
CA LYS A 4 11.03 5.14 19.87
C LYS A 4 10.86 5.38 18.35
N LYS A 5 11.76 4.83 17.52
CA LYS A 5 11.67 4.91 16.06
C LYS A 5 10.30 4.37 15.63
N ARG A 6 9.43 5.25 15.11
CA ARG A 6 8.09 4.86 14.65
C ARG A 6 8.20 4.19 13.28
N TYR A 7 8.22 2.86 13.25
CA TYR A 7 8.25 2.11 12.00
C TYR A 7 7.01 2.40 11.13
N ILE A 8 7.20 2.74 9.86
CA ILE A 8 6.13 2.94 8.88
C ILE A 8 5.92 1.73 7.97
N THR A 9 6.87 0.80 7.91
CA THR A 9 6.78 -0.41 7.09
C THR A 9 5.54 -1.24 7.45
N GLY A 10 4.83 -1.70 6.42
CA GLY A 10 3.58 -2.45 6.54
C GLY A 10 2.37 -1.62 6.93
N LYS A 11 2.50 -0.31 7.19
CA LYS A 11 1.34 0.55 7.40
C LYS A 11 0.59 0.74 6.09
N VAL A 12 -0.73 0.88 6.22
CA VAL A 12 -1.62 1.20 5.11
C VAL A 12 -1.92 2.69 5.12
N TYR A 13 -1.92 3.29 3.94
CA TYR A 13 -2.32 4.68 3.72
C TYR A 13 -3.35 4.76 2.60
N LYS A 14 -4.08 5.87 2.55
CA LYS A 14 -4.92 6.24 1.41
C LYS A 14 -4.21 7.32 0.60
N ILE A 15 -4.12 7.16 -0.70
CA ILE A 15 -3.50 8.09 -1.65
C ILE A 15 -4.50 8.46 -2.75
N ASN A 16 -4.33 9.61 -3.37
CA ASN A 16 -4.94 9.86 -4.68
C ASN A 16 -4.16 9.08 -5.75
N ASP A 17 -4.79 8.12 -6.43
CA ASP A 17 -4.09 7.27 -7.40
C ASP A 17 -3.51 8.06 -8.58
N ARG A 18 -3.96 9.32 -8.81
CA ARG A 18 -3.32 10.27 -9.76
C ARG A 18 -1.84 10.48 -9.50
N LEU A 19 -1.39 10.31 -8.25
CA LEU A 19 0.03 10.43 -7.92
C LEU A 19 0.84 9.27 -8.49
N LEU A 20 0.23 8.11 -8.75
CA LEU A 20 0.92 6.88 -9.17
C LEU A 20 0.63 6.47 -10.62
N VAL A 21 -0.59 6.72 -11.11
CA VAL A 21 -1.06 6.27 -12.44
C VAL A 21 -1.99 7.31 -13.09
N LYS A 22 -1.95 7.39 -14.43
CA LYS A 22 -2.69 8.40 -15.23
C LYS A 22 -4.22 8.34 -15.00
N TYR A 23 -4.78 7.13 -14.94
CA TYR A 23 -6.21 6.91 -14.70
C TYR A 23 -6.46 6.68 -13.22
N SER A 24 -7.28 7.54 -12.59
CA SER A 24 -7.27 7.65 -11.14
C SER A 24 -8.57 7.28 -10.44
N LYS A 25 -8.41 6.62 -9.29
CA LYS A 25 -9.44 6.58 -8.24
C LYS A 25 -8.96 7.36 -7.02
N GLY A 26 -9.86 8.12 -6.40
CA GLY A 26 -9.59 8.76 -5.12
C GLY A 26 -9.45 7.73 -4.00
N ASN A 27 -8.69 8.06 -2.96
CA ASN A 27 -8.57 7.27 -1.72
C ASN A 27 -8.13 5.80 -1.94
N ARG A 28 -7.25 5.56 -2.91
CA ARG A 28 -6.65 4.25 -3.17
C ARG A 28 -5.82 3.81 -1.98
N ARG A 29 -6.00 2.56 -1.54
CA ARG A 29 -5.22 2.00 -0.43
C ARG A 29 -3.88 1.49 -0.92
N ILE A 30 -2.83 1.84 -0.19
CA ILE A 30 -1.45 1.44 -0.46
C ILE A 30 -0.80 0.94 0.82
N VAL A 31 0.17 0.04 0.69
CA VAL A 31 1.03 -0.41 1.78
C VAL A 31 2.46 0.08 1.57
N VAL A 32 3.13 0.45 2.66
CA VAL A 32 4.54 0.86 2.67
C VAL A 32 5.48 -0.32 2.85
N LEU A 33 6.56 -0.37 2.07
CA LEU A 33 7.54 -1.46 2.08
C LEU A 33 8.86 -1.11 2.77
N ASN A 34 9.18 0.17 2.93
CA ASN A 34 10.39 0.64 3.57
C ASN A 34 10.07 1.51 4.81
N ASN A 35 11.09 2.07 5.46
CA ASN A 35 10.93 2.85 6.68
C ASN A 35 11.27 4.35 6.51
N ASP A 36 11.37 4.83 5.27
CA ASP A 36 11.65 6.23 4.95
C ASP A 36 10.34 6.97 4.64
N LYS A 37 10.10 8.08 5.34
CA LYS A 37 8.90 8.92 5.19
C LYS A 37 8.99 9.92 4.04
N ASN A 38 10.20 10.23 3.60
CA ASN A 38 10.48 11.19 2.54
C ASN A 38 10.70 10.51 1.19
N ASP A 39 11.04 9.22 1.20
CA ASP A 39 11.17 8.38 0.01
C ASP A 39 10.48 7.02 0.21
N MET A 40 9.15 7.01 0.18
CA MET A 40 8.35 5.83 0.47
C MET A 40 8.25 4.89 -0.73
N HIS A 41 8.55 3.61 -0.49
CA HIS A 41 8.26 2.53 -1.43
C HIS A 41 6.90 1.94 -1.11
N VAL A 42 5.98 1.94 -2.08
CA VAL A 42 4.60 1.54 -1.84
C VAL A 42 4.07 0.56 -2.88
N ARG A 43 3.14 -0.30 -2.47
CA ARG A 43 2.35 -1.17 -3.37
C ARG A 43 0.87 -0.89 -3.19
N ARG A 44 0.10 -1.00 -4.28
CA ARG A 44 -1.36 -0.80 -4.24
C ARG A 44 -2.07 -2.04 -3.70
N ILE A 45 -3.16 -1.82 -2.98
CA ILE A 45 -4.04 -2.86 -2.45
C ILE A 45 -5.33 -2.90 -3.28
N THR A 46 -5.49 -3.87 -4.17
CA THR A 46 -6.71 -4.07 -5.00
C THR A 46 -7.65 -5.07 -4.36
N SER A 47 -8.89 -5.14 -4.86
CA SER A 47 -9.73 -6.33 -4.66
C SER A 47 -9.03 -7.57 -5.22
N LEU A 48 -9.28 -8.72 -4.59
CA LEU A 48 -8.77 -10.02 -5.04
C LEU A 48 -9.44 -10.46 -6.35
N TYR A 49 -10.71 -10.09 -6.53
CA TYR A 49 -11.52 -10.44 -7.70
C TYR A 49 -11.73 -9.23 -8.61
N ASP A 50 -11.90 -9.48 -9.91
CA ASP A 50 -12.36 -8.49 -10.87
C ASP A 50 -13.89 -8.33 -10.86
N LYS A 51 -14.42 -7.57 -11.80
CA LYS A 51 -15.87 -7.30 -11.91
C LYS A 51 -16.67 -8.54 -12.31
N ASN A 52 -15.99 -9.52 -12.91
CA ASN A 52 -16.57 -10.74 -13.47
C ASN A 52 -16.34 -11.95 -12.53
N GLY A 53 -15.84 -11.72 -11.30
CA GLY A 53 -15.55 -12.77 -10.33
C GLY A 53 -14.26 -13.54 -10.58
N LYS A 54 -13.42 -13.17 -11.57
CA LYS A 54 -12.14 -13.84 -11.79
C LYS A 54 -11.09 -13.35 -10.79
N LYS A 55 -10.31 -14.28 -10.25
CA LYS A 55 -9.23 -14.00 -9.32
C LYS A 55 -8.08 -13.27 -10.04
N LYS A 56 -7.65 -12.14 -9.50
CA LYS A 56 -6.53 -11.35 -10.02
C LYS A 56 -5.20 -11.94 -9.57
N ASN A 57 -4.16 -11.72 -10.37
CA ASN A 57 -2.78 -12.04 -10.04
C ASN A 57 -2.19 -11.04 -9.05
N VAL A 58 -2.66 -11.07 -7.80
CA VAL A 58 -2.21 -10.23 -6.68
C VAL A 58 -1.93 -11.09 -5.45
N ILE A 59 -1.07 -10.59 -4.56
CA ILE A 59 -0.68 -11.31 -3.34
C ILE A 59 -1.84 -11.21 -2.33
N PRO A 60 -2.54 -12.30 -1.98
CA PRO A 60 -3.69 -12.25 -1.08
C PRO A 60 -3.28 -11.79 0.32
N ILE A 61 -4.12 -10.94 0.93
CA ILE A 61 -3.97 -10.49 2.32
C ILE A 61 -5.25 -10.76 3.11
N GLU A 62 -5.11 -10.79 4.43
CA GLU A 62 -6.25 -10.88 5.34
C GLU A 62 -7.16 -9.64 5.24
N LYS A 63 -8.35 -9.74 5.85
CA LYS A 63 -9.25 -8.61 6.03
C LYS A 63 -8.72 -7.74 7.18
N TYR A 64 -8.79 -6.42 7.00
CA TYR A 64 -8.35 -5.45 8.01
C TYR A 64 -9.44 -4.39 8.24
N PRO A 65 -9.43 -3.65 9.36
CA PRO A 65 -10.46 -2.63 9.63
C PRO A 65 -10.63 -1.60 8.51
N ASP A 66 -9.54 -1.12 7.91
CA ASP A 66 -9.63 -0.20 6.78
C ASP A 66 -9.83 -0.92 5.43
N ILE A 67 -9.68 -2.25 5.36
CA ILE A 67 -9.75 -3.11 4.17
C ILE A 67 -10.76 -4.25 4.42
N PRO A 68 -12.07 -3.96 4.44
CA PRO A 68 -13.08 -4.96 4.80
C PRO A 68 -13.33 -5.99 3.67
N LYS A 69 -12.99 -5.65 2.43
CA LYS A 69 -13.18 -6.52 1.26
C LYS A 69 -11.96 -7.39 1.02
N GLU A 70 -12.18 -8.58 0.50
CA GLU A 70 -11.11 -9.48 0.06
C GLU A 70 -10.23 -8.79 -0.96
N SER A 71 -8.97 -8.65 -0.59
CA SER A 71 -8.02 -7.78 -1.23
C SER A 71 -6.68 -8.48 -1.37
N GLY A 72 -5.88 -7.98 -2.30
CA GLY A 72 -4.52 -8.39 -2.49
C GLY A 72 -3.62 -7.21 -2.83
N ILE A 73 -2.33 -7.44 -2.70
CA ILE A 73 -1.30 -6.45 -2.97
C ILE A 73 -0.76 -6.68 -4.38
N GLU A 74 -0.72 -5.61 -5.17
CA GLU A 74 -0.10 -5.63 -6.49
C GLU A 74 1.39 -5.91 -6.38
N LYS A 75 1.94 -6.71 -7.30
CA LYS A 75 3.38 -7.02 -7.34
C LYS A 75 4.23 -5.78 -7.70
N ARG A 76 3.65 -4.82 -8.43
CA ARG A 76 4.32 -3.59 -8.86
C ARG A 76 4.59 -2.67 -7.67
N THR A 77 5.86 -2.31 -7.50
CA THR A 77 6.30 -1.36 -6.49
C THR A 77 6.44 0.02 -7.10
N PHE A 78 5.88 1.03 -6.44
CA PHE A 78 6.02 2.44 -6.80
C PHE A 78 7.01 3.08 -5.83
N ARG A 79 8.03 3.73 -6.40
CA ARG A 79 9.05 4.48 -5.63
C ARG A 79 8.88 5.99 -5.82
N GLN A 80 8.34 6.38 -6.97
CA GLN A 80 8.14 7.77 -7.36
C GLN A 80 6.70 7.99 -7.83
N THR A 81 6.28 9.24 -7.83
CA THR A 81 5.05 9.69 -8.47
C THR A 81 5.19 9.68 -9.99
N LEU A 82 4.08 9.86 -10.71
CA LEU A 82 4.10 10.06 -12.17
C LEU A 82 5.01 11.21 -12.62
N SER A 83 5.16 12.23 -11.78
CA SER A 83 6.03 13.39 -12.05
C SER A 83 7.50 13.15 -11.65
N GLY A 84 7.91 11.91 -11.39
CA GLY A 84 9.28 11.55 -10.98
C GLY A 84 9.68 11.97 -9.55
N LYS A 85 8.74 12.50 -8.74
CA LYS A 85 9.05 12.96 -7.38
C LYS A 85 8.95 11.80 -6.38
N PRO A 86 9.72 11.79 -5.29
CA PRO A 86 9.60 10.75 -4.26
C PRO A 86 8.24 10.82 -3.57
N ILE A 87 7.75 9.65 -3.14
CA ILE A 87 6.47 9.55 -2.44
C ILE A 87 6.69 9.89 -0.97
N LYS A 88 6.01 10.94 -0.49
CA LYS A 88 6.19 11.44 0.89
C LYS A 88 4.97 11.16 1.75
N GLU A 89 5.17 10.76 3.01
CA GLU A 89 4.09 10.44 3.96
C GLU A 89 3.12 11.61 4.12
N LYS A 90 3.63 12.85 4.06
CA LYS A 90 2.82 14.07 4.21
C LYS A 90 1.72 14.23 3.14
N HIS A 91 1.85 13.59 1.99
CA HIS A 91 0.85 13.61 0.92
C HIS A 91 -0.16 12.45 1.03
N LEU A 92 -0.02 11.60 2.05
CA LEU A 92 -0.84 10.42 2.25
C LEU A 92 -1.80 10.61 3.41
N LYS A 93 -3.03 10.12 3.25
CA LYS A 93 -4.01 10.05 4.35
C LYS A 93 -3.71 8.83 5.20
N LYS A 94 -3.54 9.05 6.51
CA LYS A 94 -3.25 7.99 7.48
C LYS A 94 -4.45 7.07 7.65
N THR A 95 -4.19 5.78 7.87
CA THR A 95 -5.20 4.80 8.30
C THR A 95 -4.77 4.17 9.62
N LYS A 96 -5.67 3.43 10.27
CA LYS A 96 -5.34 2.70 11.51
C LYS A 96 -4.71 1.33 11.21
N THR A 97 -4.83 0.87 9.97
CA THR A 97 -4.39 -0.46 9.55
C THR A 97 -2.87 -0.56 9.36
N ARG A 98 -2.33 -1.64 9.92
CA ARG A 98 -0.99 -2.17 9.62
C ARG A 98 -1.14 -3.66 9.34
N LEU A 99 -0.44 -4.11 8.31
CA LEU A 99 -0.45 -5.53 7.95
C LEU A 99 0.32 -6.36 8.97
N ASN A 100 -0.17 -7.57 9.19
CA ASN A 100 0.42 -8.52 10.13
C ASN A 100 1.80 -9.02 9.62
N LYS A 101 2.50 -9.83 10.43
CA LYS A 101 3.83 -10.35 10.06
C LYS A 101 3.78 -11.25 8.82
N TRP A 102 2.74 -12.06 8.68
CA TRP A 102 2.59 -13.04 7.60
C TRP A 102 2.33 -12.39 6.25
N ASP A 103 1.39 -11.46 6.17
CA ASP A 103 1.07 -10.73 4.94
C ASP A 103 2.24 -9.85 4.49
N ARG A 104 2.98 -9.26 5.43
CA ARG A 104 4.23 -8.58 5.09
C ARG A 104 5.26 -9.54 4.52
N LYS A 105 5.44 -10.72 5.13
CA LYS A 105 6.36 -11.75 4.64
C LYS A 105 6.05 -12.10 3.18
N LYS A 106 4.79 -12.33 2.84
CA LYS A 106 4.35 -12.62 1.45
C LYS A 106 4.77 -11.56 0.41
N MET A 107 5.07 -10.32 0.82
CA MET A 107 5.51 -9.28 -0.12
C MET A 107 6.98 -9.36 -0.51
N TYR A 108 7.80 -9.96 0.35
CA TYR A 108 9.25 -10.04 0.19
C TYR A 108 9.70 -11.37 -0.42
N TYR A 109 8.94 -12.45 -0.23
CA TYR A 109 9.20 -13.74 -0.87
C TYR A 109 8.49 -13.75 -2.24
N LYS A 110 9.27 -13.89 -3.31
CA LYS A 110 8.83 -13.92 -4.70
C LYS A 110 9.17 -15.29 -5.28
#